data_AF-A0A2G6MUX9-F1
#
_entry.id   AF-A0A2G6MUX9-F1
#
_cell.length_a   1.000
_cell.length_b   1.000
_cell.length_c   1.000
_cell.angle_alpha   90.00
_cell.angle_beta   90.00
_cell.angle_gamma   90.00
#
_symmetry.space_group_name_H-M   'P 1'
#
loop_
_entity.id
_entity.type
_entity.pdbx_description
1 polymer ?
#
loop_
_entity_poly.entity_id
_entity_poly.type
_entity_poly.pdbx_seq_one_letter_code
_entity_poly.pdbx_strand_id
1 'polypeptide(L)'
;MIIKLLYFSYGYDFYTGDELQYSTYPYIAMEDKREILKKFLPAVVLKAMTPQTLQSVSCTAHIDGFIPVRTFPFRVGRESRVRIIDDRIERIERIRKDVAVPNNELYLVDYGHLLNISREHFQIEKNGSRFFIYDRGSACGTRVNDKEAGLEGDDTVELFDNDIITVGTRQSPYQFKFILVHGYTLEKIT
;
A
#
# COMPACT_ATOMS: atom_id res chain seq x y z
N MET A 1 6.51 -16.36 -11.89
CA MET A 1 7.78 -15.61 -11.93
C MET A 1 8.32 -15.55 -10.51
N ILE A 2 9.63 -15.76 -10.30
CA ILE A 2 10.23 -15.97 -8.96
C ILE A 2 10.87 -14.65 -8.49
N ILE A 3 10.56 -14.20 -7.26
CA ILE A 3 11.31 -13.10 -6.61
C ILE A 3 12.31 -13.75 -5.65
N LYS A 4 13.61 -13.62 -5.97
CA LYS A 4 14.67 -14.09 -5.09
C LYS A 4 15.01 -12.99 -4.08
N LEU A 5 14.80 -13.24 -2.79
CA LEU A 5 15.24 -12.33 -1.72
C LEU A 5 16.55 -12.86 -1.13
N LEU A 6 17.58 -12.00 -1.09
CA LEU A 6 18.82 -12.26 -0.35
C LEU A 6 18.53 -12.09 1.14
N TYR A 7 18.65 -13.16 1.92
CA TYR A 7 18.61 -13.09 3.39
C TYR A 7 19.84 -13.82 3.93
N PHE A 8 20.72 -13.09 4.63
CA PHE A 8 21.89 -13.67 5.30
C PHE A 8 21.44 -14.30 6.62
N SER A 9 21.66 -15.61 6.80
CA SER A 9 21.56 -16.23 8.12
C SER A 9 22.90 -16.05 8.84
N TYR A 10 22.95 -15.18 9.83
CA TYR A 10 24.05 -15.20 10.80
C TYR A 10 23.83 -16.40 11.72
N GLY A 11 24.65 -17.43 11.55
CA GLY A 11 24.79 -18.50 12.55
C GLY A 11 25.59 -17.95 13.72
N TYR A 12 25.08 -18.12 14.94
CA TYR A 12 25.85 -17.94 16.17
C TYR A 12 26.17 -19.33 16.72
N ASP A 13 27.46 -19.66 16.78
CA ASP A 13 27.93 -20.88 17.44
C ASP A 13 28.00 -20.62 18.95
N PHE A 14 27.23 -21.39 19.73
CA PHE A 14 27.40 -21.48 21.18
C PHE A 14 28.11 -22.79 21.50
N TYR A 15 29.32 -22.71 22.06
CA TYR A 15 30.05 -23.87 22.57
C TYR A 15 29.72 -24.07 24.05
N THR A 16 29.11 -25.21 24.39
CA THR A 16 29.04 -25.71 25.76
C THR A 16 29.42 -27.19 25.79
N GLY A 17 30.72 -27.47 25.96
CA GLY A 17 31.22 -28.81 26.24
C GLY A 17 31.18 -29.80 25.08
N ASP A 18 31.95 -30.88 25.21
CA ASP A 18 32.47 -31.79 24.16
C ASP A 18 31.44 -32.68 23.40
N GLU A 19 30.19 -32.24 23.25
CA GLU A 19 29.22 -32.91 22.38
C GLU A 19 28.61 -31.94 21.36
N LEU A 20 28.80 -32.27 20.08
CA LEU A 20 28.05 -31.68 18.97
C LEU A 20 26.59 -32.12 19.05
N GLN A 21 25.79 -31.46 19.88
CA GLN A 21 24.34 -31.53 19.74
C GLN A 21 23.90 -30.64 18.58
N TYR A 22 23.45 -31.27 17.48
CA TYR A 22 22.63 -30.57 16.48
C TYR A 22 21.33 -30.17 17.15
N SER A 23 21.29 -28.95 17.67
CA SER A 23 20.07 -28.42 18.26
C SER A 23 19.02 -28.29 17.16
N THR A 24 17.76 -28.59 17.48
CA THR A 24 16.59 -28.41 16.62
C THR A 24 16.23 -26.93 16.38
N TYR A 25 17.01 -26.00 16.94
CA TYR A 25 16.81 -24.55 16.84
C TYR A 25 16.89 -23.92 15.43
N PRO A 26 17.69 -24.41 14.44
CA PRO A 26 17.70 -23.80 13.13
C PRO A 26 16.46 -24.17 12.30
N TYR A 27 15.75 -25.26 12.62
CA TYR A 27 14.60 -25.70 11.80
C TYR A 27 13.29 -24.99 12.17
N ILE A 28 13.01 -24.81 13.48
CA ILE A 28 11.83 -24.07 13.95
C ILE A 28 11.93 -22.59 13.56
N ALA A 29 13.10 -21.98 13.73
CA ALA A 29 13.33 -20.59 13.35
C ALA A 29 13.19 -20.33 11.83
N MET A 30 13.31 -21.36 10.98
CA MET A 30 13.15 -21.23 9.53
C MET A 30 11.69 -21.28 9.09
N GLU A 31 10.83 -22.04 9.78
CA GLU A 31 9.39 -22.03 9.52
C GLU A 31 8.76 -20.71 9.97
N ASP A 32 9.11 -20.22 11.16
CA ASP A 32 8.62 -18.94 11.67
C ASP A 32 8.99 -17.79 10.75
N LYS A 33 10.25 -17.74 10.26
CA LYS A 33 10.70 -16.74 9.28
C LYS A 33 9.87 -16.80 8.00
N ARG A 34 9.57 -18.01 7.50
CA ARG A 34 8.78 -18.19 6.29
C ARG A 34 7.32 -17.74 6.50
N GLU A 35 6.72 -18.09 7.64
CA GLU A 35 5.38 -17.64 8.00
C GLU A 35 5.29 -16.13 8.16
N ILE A 36 6.27 -15.52 8.82
CA ILE A 36 6.42 -14.08 8.95
C ILE A 36 6.45 -13.46 7.56
N LEU A 37 7.38 -13.88 6.69
CA LEU A 37 7.50 -13.33 5.35
C LEU A 37 6.20 -13.45 4.55
N LYS A 38 5.50 -14.59 4.62
CA LYS A 38 4.18 -14.77 4.00
C LYS A 38 3.14 -13.78 4.51
N LYS A 39 3.15 -13.44 5.81
CA LYS A 39 2.23 -12.46 6.42
C LYS A 39 2.57 -11.01 6.04
N PHE A 40 3.83 -10.72 5.69
CA PHE A 40 4.28 -9.37 5.33
C PHE A 40 4.23 -9.07 3.83
N LEU A 41 4.20 -10.10 2.98
CA LEU A 41 4.07 -9.96 1.53
C LEU A 41 2.72 -9.32 1.17
N PRO A 42 2.71 -8.14 0.54
CA PRO A 42 1.48 -7.57 0.03
C PRO A 42 1.01 -8.33 -1.22
N ALA A 43 -0.28 -8.32 -1.49
CA ALA A 43 -0.80 -8.84 -2.76
C ALA A 43 -0.52 -7.86 -3.91
N VAL A 44 -0.51 -6.57 -3.60
CA VAL A 44 -0.36 -5.46 -4.53
C VAL A 44 0.50 -4.38 -3.87
N VAL A 45 1.27 -3.66 -4.67
CA VAL A 45 1.98 -2.46 -4.24
C VAL A 45 1.53 -1.29 -5.11
N LEU A 46 1.23 -0.15 -4.49
CA LEU A 46 1.06 1.11 -5.21
C LEU A 46 2.39 1.87 -5.15
N LYS A 47 3.00 2.14 -6.31
CA LYS A 47 4.22 2.95 -6.39
C LYS A 47 3.85 4.40 -6.69
N ALA A 48 4.25 5.33 -5.84
CA ALA A 48 4.13 6.77 -6.12
C ALA A 48 4.97 7.14 -7.35
N MET A 49 4.34 7.72 -8.38
CA MET A 49 4.99 8.03 -9.66
C MET A 49 5.48 9.47 -9.77
N THR A 50 4.99 10.36 -8.89
CA THR A 50 5.36 11.78 -8.87
C THR A 50 5.81 12.21 -7.47
N PRO A 51 6.63 13.28 -7.35
CA PRO A 51 6.98 13.85 -6.04
C PRO A 51 5.75 14.25 -5.21
N GLN A 52 4.72 14.80 -5.85
CA GLN A 52 3.47 15.20 -5.19
C GLN A 52 2.70 13.99 -4.63
N THR A 53 2.71 12.87 -5.36
CA THR A 53 2.12 11.62 -4.86
C THR A 53 2.91 11.08 -3.68
N LEU A 54 4.25 11.12 -3.75
CA LEU A 54 5.08 10.66 -2.65
C LEU A 54 4.85 11.52 -1.39
N GLN A 55 4.78 12.85 -1.56
CA GLN A 55 4.53 13.80 -0.46
C GLN A 55 3.12 13.70 0.11
N SER A 56 2.13 13.24 -0.67
CA SER A 56 0.75 13.03 -0.19
C SER A 56 0.62 11.82 0.72
N VAL A 57 1.54 10.86 0.65
CA VAL A 57 1.52 9.65 1.47
C VAL A 57 2.36 9.86 2.73
N SER A 58 1.81 9.46 3.88
CA SER A 58 2.59 9.46 5.14
C SER A 58 3.85 8.60 5.01
N CYS A 59 4.97 9.04 5.57
CA CYS A 59 6.22 8.28 5.59
C CYS A 59 6.09 6.91 6.29
N THR A 60 5.08 6.74 7.14
CA THR A 60 4.76 5.46 7.80
C THR A 60 3.96 4.50 6.93
N ALA A 61 3.36 4.99 5.83
CA ALA A 61 2.51 4.21 4.94
C ALA A 61 3.26 3.68 3.70
N HIS A 62 4.52 4.09 3.49
CA HIS A 62 5.32 3.66 2.35
C HIS A 62 6.75 3.27 2.76
N ILE A 63 7.40 2.45 1.94
CA ILE A 63 8.84 2.19 1.98
C ILE A 63 9.39 2.65 0.62
N ASP A 64 10.22 3.69 0.59
CA ASP A 64 10.79 4.24 -0.65
C ASP A 64 9.76 4.52 -1.78
N GLY A 65 8.59 5.05 -1.41
CA GLY A 65 7.49 5.34 -2.34
C GLY A 65 6.66 4.14 -2.78
N PHE A 66 6.88 2.96 -2.18
CA PHE A 66 6.07 1.77 -2.36
C PHE A 66 5.09 1.61 -1.20
N ILE A 67 3.79 1.64 -1.49
CA ILE A 67 2.70 1.50 -0.53
C ILE A 67 2.18 0.06 -0.61
N PRO A 68 2.40 -0.78 0.42
CA PRO A 68 1.94 -2.15 0.41
C PRO A 68 0.43 -2.25 0.65
N VAL A 69 -0.28 -2.94 -0.24
CA VAL A 69 -1.70 -3.27 -0.09
C VAL A 69 -1.83 -4.71 0.40
N ARG A 70 -2.16 -4.85 1.69
CA ARG A 70 -2.22 -6.15 2.39
C ARG A 70 -3.65 -6.64 2.64
N THR A 71 -4.60 -5.73 2.76
CA THR A 71 -6.01 -6.03 3.08
C THR A 71 -6.91 -5.44 2.01
N PHE A 72 -8.02 -6.13 1.73
CA PHE A 72 -9.06 -5.70 0.81
C PHE A 72 -10.42 -5.69 1.53
N PRO A 73 -11.32 -4.73 1.23
CA PRO A 73 -11.11 -3.60 0.32
C PRO A 73 -10.02 -2.64 0.83
N PHE A 74 -9.25 -2.06 -0.09
CA PHE A 74 -8.24 -1.05 0.22
C PHE A 74 -8.73 0.32 -0.23
N ARG A 75 -9.22 1.11 0.71
CA ARG A 75 -9.87 2.39 0.48
C ARG A 75 -8.86 3.52 0.63
N VAL A 76 -8.93 4.46 -0.30
CA VAL A 76 -8.05 5.63 -0.36
C VAL A 76 -8.89 6.89 -0.36
N GLY A 77 -8.43 7.91 0.36
CA GLY A 77 -9.08 9.20 0.37
C GLY A 77 -8.24 10.29 1.04
N ARG A 78 -8.75 11.51 1.09
CA ARG A 78 -8.03 12.67 1.60
C ARG A 78 -7.95 12.68 3.14
N GLU A 79 -6.77 12.98 3.69
CA GLU A 79 -6.62 13.35 5.10
C GLU A 79 -7.34 14.69 5.35
N SER A 80 -8.34 14.66 6.23
CA SER A 80 -9.13 15.85 6.59
C SER A 80 -8.65 16.51 7.88
N ARG A 81 -7.66 15.89 8.55
CA ARG A 81 -7.11 16.28 9.85
C ARG A 81 -5.79 17.05 9.73
N VAL A 82 -5.61 17.81 8.66
CA VAL A 82 -4.42 18.64 8.45
C VAL A 82 -4.86 20.11 8.39
N ARG A 83 -4.16 20.97 9.15
CA ARG A 83 -4.14 22.42 8.90
C ARG A 83 -2.75 22.81 8.44
N ILE A 84 -2.70 23.78 7.53
CA ILE A 84 -1.47 24.49 7.22
C ILE A 84 -1.37 25.64 8.23
N ILE A 85 -0.38 25.61 9.10
CA ILE A 85 -0.03 26.69 10.02
C ILE A 85 1.41 27.09 9.67
N ASP A 86 1.61 28.34 9.27
CA ASP A 86 2.92 28.90 8.90
C ASP A 86 3.70 28.01 7.89
N ASP A 87 3.05 27.64 6.78
CA ASP A 87 3.55 26.75 5.72
C ASP A 87 3.96 25.34 6.18
N ARG A 88 3.58 24.95 7.41
CA ARG A 88 3.76 23.59 7.93
C ARG A 88 2.42 22.89 8.04
N ILE A 89 2.41 21.62 7.64
CA ILE A 89 1.27 20.74 7.84
C ILE A 89 1.28 20.24 9.27
N GLU A 90 0.36 20.75 10.07
CA GLU A 90 0.07 20.22 11.39
C GLU A 90 -1.14 19.30 11.33
N ARG A 91 -0.92 18.06 11.79
CA ARG A 91 -2.02 17.12 11.99
C ARG A 91 -2.80 17.53 13.22
N ILE A 92 -4.04 17.97 13.04
CA ILE A 92 -4.93 18.26 14.16
C ILE A 92 -5.52 16.94 14.63
N GLU A 93 -5.14 16.54 15.84
CA GLU A 93 -5.84 15.49 16.55
C GLU A 93 -7.26 15.97 16.87
N ARG A 94 -8.26 15.29 16.33
CA ARG A 94 -9.63 15.49 16.81
C ARG A 94 -9.75 14.73 18.13
N ILE A 95 -9.77 15.46 19.24
CA ILE A 95 -10.24 14.93 20.52
C ILE A 95 -11.76 14.73 20.38
N ARG A 96 -12.18 13.59 19.85
CA ARG A 96 -13.57 13.10 19.94
C ARG A 96 -13.62 12.07 21.04
N LYS A 97 -14.65 12.16 21.90
CA LYS A 97 -14.91 11.22 23.00
C LYS A 97 -15.12 9.77 22.55
N ASP A 98 -15.38 9.55 21.26
CA ASP A 98 -15.60 8.24 20.66
C ASP A 98 -14.57 7.99 19.55
N VAL A 99 -13.93 6.82 19.58
CA VAL A 99 -12.94 6.36 18.58
C VAL A 99 -13.66 6.20 17.24
N ALA A 100 -13.63 7.25 16.41
CA ALA A 100 -14.21 7.19 15.08
C ALA A 100 -13.46 6.15 14.24
N VAL A 101 -14.18 5.14 13.76
CA VAL A 101 -13.65 4.10 12.88
C VAL A 101 -13.06 4.77 11.62
N PRO A 102 -11.80 4.48 11.25
CA PRO A 102 -11.23 5.02 10.02
C PRO A 102 -12.02 4.54 8.79
N ASN A 103 -12.28 5.45 7.84
CA ASN A 103 -13.03 5.16 6.62
C ASN A 103 -12.14 4.84 5.41
N ASN A 104 -10.82 5.07 5.53
CA ASN A 104 -9.80 4.72 4.55
C ASN A 104 -8.66 3.94 5.20
N GLU A 105 -8.05 3.04 4.44
CA GLU A 105 -6.78 2.39 4.78
C GLU A 105 -5.58 3.30 4.44
N LEU A 106 -5.71 4.16 3.41
CA LEU A 106 -4.72 5.16 3.04
C LEU A 106 -5.33 6.56 3.01
N TYR A 107 -4.74 7.47 3.76
CA TYR A 107 -5.09 8.89 3.71
C TYR A 107 -4.01 9.69 3.00
N LEU A 108 -4.41 10.47 2.00
CA LEU A 108 -3.54 11.32 1.19
C LEU A 108 -3.69 12.78 1.61
N VAL A 109 -2.58 13.50 1.77
CA VAL A 109 -2.61 14.95 1.92
C VAL A 109 -2.73 15.59 0.54
N ASP A 110 -3.76 16.42 0.34
CA ASP A 110 -3.94 17.15 -0.92
C ASP A 110 -3.26 18.52 -0.82
N TYR A 111 -2.09 18.63 -1.45
CA TYR A 111 -1.30 19.86 -1.59
C TYR A 111 -1.70 20.71 -2.80
N GLY A 112 -2.63 20.22 -3.63
CA GLY A 112 -3.04 20.91 -4.84
C GLY A 112 -3.81 22.18 -4.53
N HIS A 113 -3.64 23.22 -5.36
CA HIS A 113 -4.49 24.41 -5.31
C HIS A 113 -5.97 24.09 -5.56
N LEU A 114 -6.23 23.01 -6.29
CA LEU A 114 -7.56 22.43 -6.49
C LEU A 114 -7.69 21.16 -5.63
N LEU A 115 -8.85 20.98 -4.99
CA LEU A 115 -9.20 19.78 -4.22
C LEU A 115 -9.38 18.57 -5.16
N ASN A 116 -8.27 17.99 -5.60
CA ASN A 116 -8.26 16.80 -6.46
C ASN A 116 -8.67 15.55 -5.69
N ILE A 117 -8.40 15.49 -4.38
CA ILE A 117 -8.63 14.29 -3.57
C ILE A 117 -9.88 14.47 -2.70
N SER A 118 -10.95 13.72 -3.01
CA SER A 118 -12.10 13.53 -2.11
C SER A 118 -11.75 12.77 -0.83
N ARG A 119 -12.53 12.98 0.24
CA ARG A 119 -12.35 12.31 1.55
C ARG A 119 -12.47 10.79 1.47
N GLU A 120 -13.33 10.32 0.58
CA GLU A 120 -13.52 8.93 0.19
C GLU A 120 -13.41 8.97 -1.32
N HIS A 121 -12.28 8.52 -1.86
CA HIS A 121 -11.96 8.78 -3.27
C HIS A 121 -12.16 7.53 -4.10
N PHE A 122 -11.42 6.47 -3.79
CA PHE A 122 -11.56 5.19 -4.46
C PHE A 122 -11.34 4.04 -3.49
N GLN A 123 -11.66 2.82 -3.92
CA GLN A 123 -11.21 1.61 -3.27
C GLN A 123 -10.75 0.58 -4.29
N ILE A 124 -9.81 -0.26 -3.88
CA ILE A 124 -9.40 -1.44 -4.63
C ILE A 124 -10.01 -2.66 -3.96
N GLU A 125 -10.64 -3.52 -4.74
CA GLU A 125 -11.13 -4.83 -4.30
C GLU A 125 -10.37 -5.96 -4.98
N LYS A 126 -10.44 -7.14 -4.37
CA LYS A 126 -9.85 -8.37 -4.88
C LYS A 126 -10.95 -9.43 -4.99
N ASN A 127 -11.13 -10.01 -6.16
CA ASN A 127 -12.00 -11.15 -6.40
C ASN A 127 -11.20 -12.29 -7.05
N GLY A 128 -10.89 -13.32 -6.26
CA GLY A 128 -9.98 -14.39 -6.68
C GLY A 128 -8.59 -13.85 -7.00
N SER A 129 -8.14 -14.00 -8.25
CA SER A 129 -6.88 -13.46 -8.76
C SER A 129 -6.99 -12.07 -9.41
N ARG A 130 -8.21 -11.52 -9.52
CA ARG A 130 -8.51 -10.28 -10.23
C ARG A 130 -8.65 -9.12 -9.25
N PHE A 131 -8.30 -7.92 -9.70
CA PHE A 131 -8.35 -6.70 -8.91
C PHE A 131 -9.18 -5.65 -9.64
N PHE A 132 -9.96 -4.88 -8.88
CA PHE A 132 -10.88 -3.90 -9.43
C PHE A 132 -10.76 -2.61 -8.63
N ILE A 133 -10.85 -1.48 -9.32
CA ILE A 133 -10.96 -0.16 -8.68
C ILE A 133 -12.38 0.38 -8.82
N TYR A 134 -12.85 0.98 -7.74
CA TYR A 134 -14.16 1.61 -7.63
C TYR A 134 -13.93 3.05 -7.22
N ASP A 135 -14.42 4.00 -8.02
CA ASP A 135 -14.56 5.37 -7.54
C ASP A 135 -15.67 5.42 -6.48
N ARG A 136 -15.46 6.18 -5.41
CA ARG A 136 -16.37 6.25 -4.24
C ARG A 136 -17.21 7.53 -4.23
N GLY A 137 -17.58 8.03 -5.41
CA GLY A 137 -18.29 9.30 -5.57
C GLY A 137 -17.35 10.49 -5.40
N SER A 138 -16.12 10.37 -5.91
CA SER A 138 -15.15 11.44 -5.86
C SER A 138 -15.57 12.61 -6.75
N ALA A 139 -15.20 13.84 -6.38
CA ALA A 139 -15.66 15.03 -7.09
C ALA A 139 -14.93 15.24 -8.43
N CYS A 140 -13.74 14.68 -8.57
CA CYS A 140 -12.88 14.84 -9.75
C CYS A 140 -12.64 13.52 -10.50
N GLY A 141 -13.29 12.43 -10.06
CA GLY A 141 -13.16 11.09 -10.64
C GLY A 141 -11.85 10.39 -10.29
N THR A 142 -11.82 9.09 -10.60
CA THR A 142 -10.62 8.25 -10.56
C THR A 142 -10.35 7.72 -11.96
N ARG A 143 -9.09 7.67 -12.39
CA ARG A 143 -8.71 7.18 -13.72
C ARG A 143 -7.71 6.04 -13.62
N VAL A 144 -7.83 5.04 -14.51
CA VAL A 144 -6.85 3.99 -14.73
C VAL A 144 -6.38 4.09 -16.18
N ASN A 145 -5.12 4.48 -16.37
CA ASN A 145 -4.60 4.90 -17.67
C ASN A 145 -5.54 5.96 -18.27
N ASP A 146 -6.15 5.69 -19.42
CA ASP A 146 -7.10 6.59 -20.08
C ASP A 146 -8.59 6.32 -19.73
N LYS A 147 -8.89 5.31 -18.92
CA LYS A 147 -10.26 4.94 -18.54
C LYS A 147 -10.68 5.63 -17.25
N GLU A 148 -11.88 6.19 -17.21
CA GLU A 148 -12.49 6.71 -15.98
C GLU A 148 -13.23 5.60 -15.23
N ALA A 149 -13.08 5.58 -13.91
CA ALA A 149 -13.88 4.73 -13.02
C ALA A 149 -15.06 5.57 -12.50
N GLY A 150 -16.29 5.04 -12.61
CA GLY A 150 -17.48 5.60 -11.97
C GLY A 150 -18.24 6.72 -12.70
N LEU A 151 -18.12 6.87 -14.03
CA LEU A 151 -18.93 7.85 -14.79
C LEU A 151 -20.22 7.29 -15.39
N GLU A 152 -20.33 5.99 -15.63
CA GLU A 152 -21.58 5.32 -15.98
C GLU A 152 -21.78 4.08 -15.06
N GLY A 153 -23.03 3.71 -14.80
CA GLY A 153 -23.42 2.86 -13.67
C GLY A 153 -22.61 1.57 -13.51
N ASP A 154 -22.16 1.28 -12.28
CA ASP A 154 -21.36 0.09 -11.91
C ASP A 154 -19.99 -0.06 -12.60
N ASP A 155 -19.45 0.99 -13.25
CA ASP A 155 -18.17 0.94 -13.95
C ASP A 155 -16.95 0.85 -13.02
N THR A 156 -16.74 -0.37 -12.53
CA THR A 156 -15.49 -0.87 -12.02
C THR A 156 -14.47 -0.97 -13.15
N VAL A 157 -13.22 -0.61 -12.87
CA VAL A 157 -12.13 -0.85 -13.82
C VAL A 157 -11.28 -1.99 -13.27
N GLU A 158 -11.09 -3.04 -14.07
CA GLU A 158 -10.14 -4.10 -13.74
C GLU A 158 -8.71 -3.54 -13.82
N LEU A 159 -7.92 -3.81 -12.79
CA LEU A 159 -6.52 -3.40 -12.67
C LEU A 159 -5.59 -4.53 -13.09
N PHE A 160 -4.67 -4.19 -13.99
CA PHE A 160 -3.58 -5.05 -14.45
C PHE A 160 -2.23 -4.53 -13.95
N ASP A 161 -1.24 -5.42 -13.93
CA ASP A 161 0.11 -5.05 -13.53
C ASP A 161 0.65 -3.90 -14.40
N ASN A 162 1.24 -2.91 -13.74
CA ASN A 162 1.76 -1.65 -14.28
C ASN A 162 0.73 -0.58 -14.69
N ASP A 163 -0.56 -0.79 -14.45
CA ASP A 163 -1.57 0.24 -14.66
C ASP A 163 -1.29 1.50 -13.84
N ILE A 164 -1.59 2.66 -14.41
CA ILE A 164 -1.45 3.96 -13.74
C ILE A 164 -2.80 4.43 -13.22
N ILE A 165 -2.93 4.50 -11.91
CA ILE A 165 -4.09 5.09 -11.23
C ILE A 165 -3.83 6.58 -11.03
N THR A 166 -4.66 7.43 -11.61
CA THR A 166 -4.66 8.88 -11.42
C THR A 166 -5.83 9.29 -10.54
N VAL A 167 -5.55 10.02 -9.46
CA VAL A 167 -6.54 10.44 -8.44
C VAL A 167 -7.00 11.86 -8.75
N GLY A 168 -8.27 12.03 -9.11
CA GLY A 168 -8.82 13.29 -9.59
C GLY A 168 -8.70 13.45 -11.11
N THR A 169 -8.56 14.70 -11.56
CA THR A 169 -8.59 15.03 -13.00
C THR A 169 -7.44 14.40 -13.78
N ARG A 170 -7.53 14.38 -15.12
CA ARG A 170 -6.46 13.87 -16.01
C ARG A 170 -5.10 14.56 -15.80
N GLN A 171 -5.10 15.80 -15.34
CA GLN A 171 -3.89 16.59 -15.07
C GLN A 171 -3.43 16.49 -13.61
N SER A 172 -4.12 15.68 -12.80
CA SER A 172 -3.77 15.52 -11.39
C SER A 172 -2.34 15.01 -11.25
N PRO A 173 -1.56 15.60 -10.34
CA PRO A 173 -0.21 15.13 -10.07
C PRO A 173 -0.22 13.85 -9.23
N TYR A 174 -1.37 13.39 -8.71
CA TYR A 174 -1.47 12.23 -7.84
C TYR A 174 -1.63 10.94 -8.66
N GLN A 175 -0.52 10.26 -8.89
CA GLN A 175 -0.43 9.08 -9.75
C GLN A 175 0.29 7.93 -9.06
N PHE A 176 -0.36 6.78 -9.03
CA PHE A 176 0.18 5.53 -8.54
C PHE A 176 0.32 4.52 -9.67
N LYS A 177 1.45 3.83 -9.75
CA LYS A 177 1.56 2.60 -10.55
C LYS A 177 1.12 1.41 -9.70
N PHE A 178 0.17 0.65 -10.21
CA PHE A 178 -0.27 -0.61 -9.64
C PHE A 178 0.72 -1.72 -9.98
N ILE A 179 1.31 -2.35 -8.97
CA ILE A 179 2.28 -3.44 -9.13
C ILE A 179 1.70 -4.71 -8.50
N LEU A 180 1.53 -5.73 -9.31
CA LEU A 180 1.03 -7.03 -8.87
C LEU A 180 2.15 -7.85 -8.26
N VAL A 181 2.00 -8.22 -6.99
CA VAL A 181 2.93 -9.11 -6.26
C VAL A 181 2.28 -10.47 -5.98
N HIS A 182 0.96 -10.55 -6.10
CA HIS A 182 0.22 -11.81 -5.98
C HIS A 182 0.68 -12.80 -7.07
N GLY A 183 0.93 -14.06 -6.67
CA GLY A 183 1.45 -15.11 -7.56
C GLY A 183 2.97 -15.20 -7.63
N TYR A 184 3.70 -14.31 -6.95
CA TYR A 184 5.14 -14.43 -6.76
C TYR A 184 5.46 -15.22 -5.49
N THR A 185 6.50 -16.04 -5.56
CA THR A 185 7.02 -16.81 -4.43
C THR A 185 8.38 -16.29 -4.01
N LEU A 186 8.65 -16.36 -2.71
CA LEU A 186 9.97 -16.10 -2.15
C LEU A 186 10.80 -17.38 -2.19
N GLU A 187 11.98 -17.28 -2.79
CA GLU A 187 12.99 -18.34 -2.75
C GLU A 187 14.18 -17.89 -1.91
N LYS A 188 14.67 -18.80 -1.06
CA LYS A 188 15.95 -18.64 -0.38
C LYS A 188 17.06 -18.85 -1.40
N ILE A 189 17.95 -17.87 -1.54
CA ILE A 189 19.19 -18.06 -2.27
C ILE A 189 20.13 -18.85 -1.34
N THR A 190 20.47 -20.07 -1.75
CA THR A 190 21.52 -20.91 -1.15
C THR A 190 22.90 -20.53 -1.68
#